data_AF-A0A520A0C4-F1
#
_entry.id   AF-A0A520A0C4-F1
#
_cell.length_a   1.000
_cell.length_b   1.000
_cell.length_c   1.000
_cell.angle_alpha   90.00
_cell.angle_beta   90.00
_cell.angle_gamma   90.00
#
_symmetry.space_group_name_H-M   'P 1'
#
loop_
_entity.id
_entity.type
_entity.pdbx_description
1 polymer ?
#
loop_
_entity_poly.entity_id
_entity_poly.type
_entity_poly.pdbx_seq_one_letter_code
_entity_poly.pdbx_strand_id
1 'polypeptide(L)'
;MTKISTLALATVLATATLSAQAQITLDGVITAAEIGTGGAKYQSLGAFSTSHTPATGGPTGFGNAGLLRMYGANSATKFYIGIAGTIETASKNNFQLYLDLPNRSGVPVGTGLPSIAGTATAFGTFAGGGIGGTKLDLEADVAIAVNGQADVMAAIYTATTGVAKSLGGGAT
;
A
#
# COMPACT_ATOMS: atom_id res chain seq x y z
N MET A 1 -32.02 -19.97 -41.04
CA MET A 1 -30.69 -19.32 -40.90
C MET A 1 -30.49 -18.56 -39.58
N THR A 2 -31.47 -18.56 -38.66
CA THR A 2 -31.40 -17.82 -37.38
C THR A 2 -30.63 -18.51 -36.27
N LYS A 3 -30.41 -19.84 -36.34
CA LYS A 3 -29.81 -20.62 -35.24
C LYS A 3 -28.29 -20.48 -35.14
N ILE A 4 -27.61 -20.21 -36.24
CA ILE A 4 -26.13 -20.08 -36.28
C ILE A 4 -25.71 -18.74 -35.67
N SER A 5 -26.46 -17.67 -35.95
CA SER A 5 -26.20 -16.33 -35.39
C SER A 5 -26.44 -16.27 -33.89
N THR A 6 -27.44 -17.00 -33.35
CA THR A 6 -27.66 -17.07 -31.90
C THR A 6 -26.54 -17.81 -31.18
N LEU A 7 -26.00 -18.88 -31.78
CA LEU A 7 -24.92 -19.66 -31.18
C LEU A 7 -23.60 -18.87 -31.16
N ALA A 8 -23.28 -18.16 -32.25
CA ALA A 8 -22.11 -17.28 -32.33
C ALA A 8 -22.18 -16.14 -31.29
N LEU A 9 -23.36 -15.54 -31.11
CA LEU A 9 -23.55 -14.47 -30.11
C LEU A 9 -23.42 -15.00 -28.68
N ALA A 10 -23.94 -16.20 -28.41
CA ALA A 10 -23.80 -16.85 -27.10
C ALA A 10 -22.34 -17.20 -26.79
N THR A 11 -21.57 -17.68 -27.77
CA THR A 11 -20.14 -17.96 -27.58
C THR A 11 -19.33 -16.69 -27.34
N VAL A 12 -19.60 -15.61 -28.08
CA VAL A 12 -18.91 -14.33 -27.89
C VAL A 12 -19.25 -13.72 -26.53
N LEU A 13 -20.53 -13.77 -26.13
CA LEU A 13 -20.97 -13.28 -24.82
C LEU A 13 -20.37 -14.11 -23.68
N ALA A 14 -20.28 -15.43 -23.81
CA ALA A 14 -19.63 -16.31 -22.83
C ALA A 14 -18.12 -16.07 -22.72
N THR A 15 -17.43 -15.80 -23.83
CA THR A 15 -15.99 -15.44 -23.78
C THR A 15 -15.76 -14.06 -23.17
N ALA A 16 -16.67 -13.10 -23.43
CA ALA A 16 -16.58 -11.76 -22.88
C ALA A 16 -16.89 -11.71 -21.37
N THR A 17 -17.79 -12.56 -20.88
CA THR A 17 -18.12 -12.64 -19.45
C THR A 17 -17.03 -13.34 -18.63
N LEU A 18 -16.28 -14.28 -19.21
CA LEU A 18 -15.19 -14.98 -18.52
C LEU A 18 -13.90 -14.14 -18.42
N SER A 19 -13.66 -13.20 -19.35
CA SER A 19 -12.53 -12.26 -19.25
C SER A 19 -12.66 -11.24 -18.11
N ALA A 20 -13.82 -11.16 -17.45
CA ALA A 20 -14.07 -10.24 -16.33
C ALA A 20 -13.62 -10.78 -14.95
N GLN A 21 -13.06 -11.99 -14.85
CA GLN A 21 -12.77 -12.64 -13.56
C GLN A 21 -11.28 -12.79 -13.19
N ALA A 22 -10.37 -12.06 -13.85
CA ALA A 22 -9.01 -11.96 -13.33
C ALA A 22 -8.99 -10.94 -12.17
N GLN A 23 -9.50 -11.33 -11.01
CA GLN A 23 -9.38 -10.57 -9.77
C GLN A 23 -8.24 -11.16 -8.95
N ILE A 24 -7.35 -10.31 -8.44
CA ILE A 24 -6.36 -10.71 -7.44
C ILE A 24 -7.10 -11.01 -6.14
N THR A 25 -6.87 -12.20 -5.59
CA THR A 25 -7.40 -12.58 -4.28
C THR A 25 -6.52 -11.89 -3.23
N LEU A 26 -7.14 -11.09 -2.37
CA LEU A 26 -6.43 -10.40 -1.29
C LEU A 26 -6.45 -11.30 -0.06
N ASP A 27 -5.52 -12.24 0.03
CA ASP A 27 -5.33 -13.13 1.18
C ASP A 27 -4.10 -12.74 2.04
N GLY A 28 -3.44 -11.64 1.68
CA GLY A 28 -2.25 -11.14 2.38
C GLY A 28 -0.93 -11.80 1.94
N VAL A 29 -0.97 -12.82 1.08
CA VAL A 29 0.23 -13.54 0.62
C VAL A 29 0.34 -13.44 -0.89
N ILE A 30 1.38 -12.77 -1.38
CA ILE A 30 1.66 -12.75 -2.82
C ILE A 30 2.37 -14.05 -3.19
N THR A 31 1.65 -14.96 -3.84
CA THR A 31 2.19 -16.24 -4.28
C THR A 31 2.94 -16.12 -5.61
N ALA A 32 3.81 -17.09 -5.90
CA ALA A 32 4.53 -17.15 -7.17
C ALA A 32 3.58 -17.21 -8.38
N ALA A 33 2.39 -17.79 -8.22
CA ALA A 33 1.38 -17.86 -9.27
C ALA A 33 0.75 -16.49 -9.58
N GLU A 34 0.79 -15.57 -8.63
CA GLU A 34 0.23 -14.21 -8.79
C GLU A 34 1.26 -13.22 -9.33
N ILE A 35 2.54 -13.58 -9.38
CA ILE A 35 3.61 -12.76 -9.93
C ILE A 35 3.80 -13.08 -11.42
N GLY A 36 3.89 -12.05 -12.26
CA GLY A 36 4.16 -12.24 -13.69
C GLY A 36 3.72 -11.08 -14.56
N THR A 37 3.72 -11.28 -15.87
CA THR A 37 3.29 -10.30 -16.87
C THR A 37 1.82 -10.50 -17.24
N GLY A 38 1.05 -9.42 -17.35
CA GLY A 38 -0.36 -9.45 -17.78
C GLY A 38 -1.32 -8.86 -16.74
N GLY A 39 -2.60 -8.79 -17.11
CA GLY A 39 -3.65 -8.30 -16.22
C GLY A 39 -3.81 -9.20 -14.98
N ALA A 40 -4.11 -8.59 -13.82
CA ALA A 40 -4.25 -9.28 -12.54
C ALA A 40 -3.02 -10.08 -12.08
N LYS A 41 -1.82 -9.68 -12.52
CA LYS A 41 -0.55 -10.20 -12.02
C LYS A 41 0.25 -9.09 -11.36
N TYR A 42 0.86 -9.41 -10.22
CA TYR A 42 1.81 -8.56 -9.54
C TYR A 42 3.12 -8.49 -10.34
N GLN A 43 3.48 -7.27 -10.70
CA GLN A 43 4.77 -6.95 -11.28
C GLN A 43 5.64 -6.28 -10.22
N SER A 44 6.92 -6.66 -10.18
CA SER A 44 7.88 -6.00 -9.29
C SER A 44 8.10 -4.57 -9.76
N LEU A 45 7.79 -3.59 -8.91
CA LEU A 45 8.04 -2.16 -9.14
C LEU A 45 9.43 -1.73 -8.70
N GLY A 46 10.10 -2.56 -7.89
CA GLY A 46 11.46 -2.30 -7.43
C GLY A 46 11.81 -3.18 -6.24
N ALA A 47 13.08 -3.53 -6.11
CA ALA A 47 13.61 -4.29 -4.99
C ALA A 47 14.76 -3.53 -4.35
N PHE A 48 14.77 -3.50 -3.02
CA PHE A 48 15.92 -3.04 -2.27
C PHE A 48 16.97 -4.16 -2.25
N SER A 49 18.14 -3.89 -2.83
CA SER A 49 19.22 -4.88 -2.99
C SER A 49 20.35 -4.72 -1.97
N THR A 50 20.39 -3.60 -1.25
CA THR A 50 21.44 -3.30 -0.26
C THR A 50 21.07 -3.92 1.09
N SER A 51 22.06 -4.33 1.89
CA SER A 51 21.79 -4.76 3.26
C SER A 51 21.30 -3.59 4.10
N HIS A 52 20.22 -3.79 4.86
CA HIS A 52 19.76 -2.81 5.85
C HIS A 52 20.70 -2.77 7.08
N THR A 53 21.50 -3.82 7.31
CA THR A 53 22.51 -3.85 8.35
C THR A 53 23.82 -3.22 7.88
N PRO A 54 24.27 -2.13 8.51
CA PRO A 54 25.60 -1.61 8.23
C PRO A 54 26.67 -2.57 8.73
N ALA A 55 27.80 -2.62 8.02
CA ALA A 55 29.02 -3.23 8.53
C ALA A 55 29.41 -2.57 9.88
N THR A 56 30.09 -3.29 10.75
CA THR A 56 30.56 -2.77 12.05
C THR A 56 31.31 -1.45 11.85
N GLY A 57 30.73 -0.33 12.33
CA GLY A 57 31.31 1.02 12.18
C GLY A 57 30.80 1.86 10.99
N GLY A 58 29.87 1.35 10.18
CA GLY A 58 29.21 2.10 9.10
C GLY A 58 28.08 3.02 9.60
N PRO A 59 27.58 3.95 8.76
CA PRO A 59 26.44 4.79 9.10
C PRO A 59 25.23 3.92 9.47
N THR A 60 24.49 4.32 10.51
CA THR A 60 23.30 3.60 10.98
C THR A 60 22.24 3.54 9.88
N GLY A 61 22.15 2.41 9.17
CA GLY A 61 21.04 2.09 8.28
C GLY A 61 19.76 1.77 9.06
N PHE A 62 18.70 1.33 8.37
CA PHE A 62 17.41 0.93 8.98
C PHE A 62 17.47 -0.38 9.81
N GLY A 63 18.66 -0.90 10.12
CA GLY A 63 18.83 -2.10 10.94
C GLY A 63 18.49 -3.37 10.17
N ASN A 64 17.79 -4.33 10.77
CA ASN A 64 17.28 -5.49 10.03
C ASN A 64 15.90 -5.24 9.41
N ALA A 65 15.38 -4.02 9.51
CA ALA A 65 14.04 -3.64 9.06
C ALA A 65 14.08 -2.73 7.85
N GLY A 66 13.04 -2.80 7.03
CA GLY A 66 12.88 -1.93 5.87
C GLY A 66 12.15 -2.60 4.71
N LEU A 67 11.93 -1.80 3.66
CA LEU A 67 11.37 -2.28 2.41
C LEU A 67 12.34 -3.27 1.74
N LEU A 68 11.82 -4.41 1.30
CA LEU A 68 12.57 -5.40 0.50
C LEU A 68 12.15 -5.32 -0.96
N ARG A 69 10.84 -5.22 -1.23
CA ARG A 69 10.32 -5.15 -2.59
C ARG A 69 8.92 -4.54 -2.61
N MET A 70 8.61 -3.83 -3.67
CA MET A 70 7.27 -3.37 -3.97
C MET A 70 6.75 -4.05 -5.23
N TYR A 71 5.47 -4.40 -5.21
CA TYR A 71 4.74 -4.99 -6.31
C TYR A 71 3.53 -4.12 -6.65
N GLY A 72 3.18 -4.08 -7.93
CA GLY A 72 2.01 -3.40 -8.45
C GLY A 72 1.22 -4.32 -9.34
N ALA A 73 -0.10 -4.26 -9.24
CA ALA A 73 -0.99 -4.90 -10.18
C ALA A 73 -2.23 -4.04 -10.38
N ASN A 74 -2.94 -4.27 -11.47
CA ASN A 74 -4.23 -3.64 -11.70
C ASN A 74 -5.23 -4.64 -12.27
N SER A 75 -6.50 -4.38 -11.97
CA SER A 75 -7.65 -4.91 -12.70
C SER A 75 -8.34 -3.78 -13.44
N ALA A 76 -9.52 -4.05 -14.01
CA ALA A 76 -10.33 -3.03 -14.67
C ALA A 76 -10.79 -1.90 -13.71
N THR A 77 -10.88 -2.17 -12.42
CA THR A 77 -11.48 -1.25 -11.44
C THR A 77 -10.61 -0.97 -10.22
N LYS A 78 -9.49 -1.68 -10.06
CA LYS A 78 -8.66 -1.59 -8.86
C LYS A 78 -7.19 -1.55 -9.22
N PHE A 79 -6.45 -0.78 -8.44
CA PHE A 79 -5.00 -0.84 -8.36
C PHE A 79 -4.61 -1.53 -7.04
N TYR A 80 -3.67 -2.45 -7.12
CA TYR A 80 -3.19 -3.25 -5.99
C TYR A 80 -1.71 -2.95 -5.79
N ILE A 81 -1.36 -2.60 -4.56
CA ILE A 81 0.03 -2.42 -4.14
C ILE A 81 0.36 -3.54 -3.16
N GLY A 82 1.42 -4.27 -3.45
CA GLY A 82 1.99 -5.28 -2.59
C GLY A 82 3.31 -4.79 -2.01
N ILE A 83 3.50 -4.87 -0.70
CA ILE A 83 4.71 -4.38 -0.05
C ILE A 83 5.32 -5.53 0.72
N ALA A 84 6.52 -5.93 0.34
CA ALA A 84 7.31 -6.91 1.07
C ALA A 84 8.39 -6.16 1.84
N GLY A 85 8.40 -6.32 3.16
CA GLY A 85 9.32 -5.64 4.05
C GLY A 85 9.45 -6.34 5.38
N THR A 86 10.35 -5.83 6.20
CA THR A 86 10.55 -6.27 7.58
C THR A 86 10.29 -5.09 8.51
N ILE A 87 9.60 -5.35 9.62
CA ILE A 87 9.24 -4.32 10.61
C ILE A 87 10.00 -4.63 11.90
N GLU A 88 10.57 -3.62 12.56
CA GLU A 88 11.14 -3.84 13.89
C GLU A 88 10.02 -4.02 14.91
N THR A 89 10.05 -5.14 15.61
CA THR A 89 9.08 -5.48 16.65
C THR A 89 9.15 -4.51 17.84
N ALA A 90 8.04 -4.37 18.56
CA ALA A 90 7.94 -3.65 19.84
C ALA A 90 8.11 -2.11 19.72
N SER A 91 7.26 -1.48 18.91
CA SER A 91 7.14 -0.02 18.75
C SER A 91 8.41 0.69 18.25
N LYS A 92 9.37 -0.04 17.67
CA LYS A 92 10.67 0.52 17.30
C LYS A 92 10.67 1.15 15.90
N ASN A 93 9.94 0.58 14.96
CA ASN A 93 9.86 1.13 13.61
C ASN A 93 8.46 0.93 13.00
N ASN A 94 8.12 1.81 12.05
CA ASN A 94 6.87 1.79 11.32
C ASN A 94 7.17 1.79 9.82
N PHE A 95 6.39 1.04 9.04
CA PHE A 95 6.37 1.19 7.59
C PHE A 95 5.24 2.16 7.22
N GLN A 96 5.51 3.15 6.36
CA GLN A 96 4.53 4.14 5.92
C GLN A 96 4.60 4.26 4.39
N LEU A 97 3.43 4.32 3.75
CA LEU A 97 3.25 4.60 2.35
C LEU A 97 2.31 5.80 2.22
N TYR A 98 2.77 6.83 1.53
CA TYR A 98 1.97 8.02 1.17
C TYR A 98 1.67 7.97 -0.32
N LEU A 99 0.43 8.27 -0.69
CA LEU A 99 -0.08 8.18 -2.05
C LEU A 99 -0.77 9.48 -2.45
N ASP A 100 -0.34 10.02 -3.57
CA ASP A 100 -1.05 11.06 -4.33
C ASP A 100 -1.81 10.37 -5.48
N LEU A 101 -3.13 10.57 -5.52
CA LEU A 101 -4.04 9.87 -6.40
C LEU A 101 -4.50 10.80 -7.53
N PRO A 102 -4.56 10.30 -8.79
CA PRO A 102 -5.03 11.10 -9.90
C PRO A 102 -6.43 11.68 -9.65
N ASN A 103 -6.59 12.98 -9.92
CA ASN A 103 -7.85 13.72 -9.76
C ASN A 103 -8.37 13.77 -8.31
N ARG A 104 -7.51 13.60 -7.33
CA ARG A 104 -7.80 13.95 -5.94
C ARG A 104 -6.93 15.11 -5.51
N SER A 105 -7.45 15.87 -4.55
CA SER A 105 -6.77 17.03 -3.99
C SER A 105 -6.47 16.71 -2.53
N GLY A 106 -5.21 16.33 -2.32
CA GLY A 106 -4.68 15.93 -1.04
C GLY A 106 -4.23 17.13 -0.24
N VAL A 107 -3.32 16.89 0.69
CA VAL A 107 -2.62 17.95 1.41
C VAL A 107 -1.35 18.37 0.68
N PRO A 108 -1.01 19.67 0.68
CA PRO A 108 0.23 20.15 0.07
C PRO A 108 1.47 19.71 0.87
N VAL A 109 2.63 19.77 0.21
CA VAL A 109 3.95 19.69 0.86
C VAL A 109 4.01 20.61 2.06
N GLY A 110 4.65 20.15 3.15
CA GLY A 110 4.76 20.89 4.39
C GLY A 110 3.61 20.69 5.37
N THR A 111 2.56 19.95 4.97
CA THR A 111 1.47 19.60 5.88
C THR A 111 1.95 18.59 6.92
N GLY A 112 1.63 18.84 8.18
CA GLY A 112 1.99 17.94 9.27
C GLY A 112 1.21 16.62 9.22
N LEU A 113 1.85 15.53 9.66
CA LEU A 113 1.19 14.24 9.78
C LEU A 113 -0.01 14.28 10.75
N PRO A 114 -1.08 13.52 10.47
CA PRO A 114 -2.29 13.52 11.30
C PRO A 114 -2.00 12.83 12.63
N SER A 115 -2.62 13.32 13.70
CA SER A 115 -2.64 12.59 14.97
C SER A 115 -3.55 11.37 14.84
N ILE A 116 -3.10 10.23 15.35
CA ILE A 116 -3.92 9.03 15.46
C ILE A 116 -4.46 8.95 16.89
N ALA A 117 -5.76 8.74 17.05
CA ALA A 117 -6.32 8.37 18.34
C ALA A 117 -5.90 6.93 18.69
N GLY A 118 -5.04 6.76 19.69
CA GLY A 118 -4.55 5.45 20.14
C GLY A 118 -3.19 5.53 20.82
N THR A 119 -2.75 4.42 21.44
CA THR A 119 -1.45 4.32 22.11
C THR A 119 -0.32 3.85 21.20
N ALA A 120 -0.63 3.37 20.00
CA ALA A 120 0.34 2.98 18.98
C ALA A 120 0.24 3.96 17.81
N THR A 121 1.34 4.59 17.43
CA THR A 121 1.33 5.65 16.41
C THR A 121 2.19 5.21 15.24
N ALA A 122 1.54 4.77 14.16
CA ALA A 122 2.23 4.41 12.92
C ALA A 122 2.67 5.67 12.15
N PHE A 123 1.88 6.73 12.22
CA PHE A 123 2.19 8.08 11.73
C PHE A 123 2.73 8.91 12.90
N GLY A 124 3.85 9.60 12.71
CA GLY A 124 4.59 10.25 13.78
C GLY A 124 3.72 11.18 14.63
N THR A 125 3.56 10.86 15.91
CA THR A 125 3.07 11.80 16.91
C THR A 125 4.25 12.38 17.67
N PHE A 126 4.59 13.64 17.43
CA PHE A 126 5.22 14.42 18.49
C PHE A 126 4.14 14.88 19.46
N ALA A 127 4.43 14.84 20.76
CA ALA A 127 3.51 15.24 21.80
C ALA A 127 2.94 16.65 21.50
N GLY A 128 1.61 16.77 21.39
CA GLY A 128 0.97 18.08 21.17
C GLY A 128 -0.32 18.09 20.34
N GLY A 129 -0.77 16.98 19.77
CA GLY A 129 -2.13 16.85 19.21
C GLY A 129 -2.50 17.77 18.04
N GLY A 130 -1.54 18.50 17.45
CA GLY A 130 -1.73 19.39 16.31
C GLY A 130 -0.90 18.98 15.09
N ILE A 131 -1.40 19.34 13.90
CA ILE A 131 -0.63 19.31 12.64
C ILE A 131 0.61 20.20 12.83
N GLY A 132 1.80 19.61 12.91
CA GLY A 132 3.02 20.41 13.17
C GLY A 132 4.31 19.64 13.50
N GLY A 133 4.26 18.30 13.55
CA GLY A 133 5.44 17.44 13.71
C GLY A 133 6.21 17.25 12.39
N THR A 134 6.58 15.99 12.09
CA THR A 134 7.10 15.60 10.76
C THR A 134 6.12 16.08 9.68
N LYS A 135 6.67 16.73 8.66
CA LYS A 135 5.91 17.29 7.54
C LYS A 135 6.07 16.40 6.33
N LEU A 136 5.01 16.32 5.54
CA LEU A 136 5.09 15.68 4.23
C LEU A 136 6.05 16.47 3.34
N ASP A 137 6.95 15.76 2.69
CA ASP A 137 7.87 16.25 1.66
C ASP A 137 7.26 16.22 0.26
N LEU A 138 6.17 15.48 0.09
CA LEU A 138 5.36 15.34 -1.12
C LEU A 138 3.88 15.58 -0.81
N GLU A 139 3.09 15.87 -1.84
CA GLU A 139 1.63 15.90 -1.70
C GLU A 139 1.10 14.49 -1.40
N ALA A 140 0.00 14.40 -0.63
CA ALA A 140 -0.60 13.11 -0.29
C ALA A 140 -2.12 13.21 -0.12
N ASP A 141 -2.83 12.26 -0.71
CA ASP A 141 -4.27 12.05 -0.53
C ASP A 141 -4.58 10.97 0.51
N VAL A 142 -3.75 9.94 0.56
CA VAL A 142 -3.96 8.77 1.41
C VAL A 142 -2.61 8.35 1.97
N ALA A 143 -2.60 7.90 3.22
CA ALA A 143 -1.47 7.15 3.77
C ALA A 143 -1.92 5.81 4.32
N ILE A 144 -1.07 4.81 4.20
CA ILE A 144 -1.21 3.50 4.84
C ILE A 144 0.07 3.25 5.62
N ALA A 145 -0.04 2.76 6.84
CA ALA A 145 1.10 2.42 7.65
C ALA A 145 0.89 1.15 8.46
N VAL A 146 1.99 0.54 8.85
CA VAL A 146 2.02 -0.60 9.77
C VAL A 146 3.01 -0.26 10.87
N ASN A 147 2.59 -0.45 12.13
CA ASN A 147 3.46 -0.22 13.27
C ASN A 147 4.24 -1.48 13.69
N GLY A 148 5.16 -1.34 14.64
CA GLY A 148 5.92 -2.45 15.23
C GLY A 148 5.10 -3.50 16.00
N GLN A 149 3.77 -3.38 16.04
CA GLN A 149 2.80 -4.37 16.54
C GLN A 149 2.04 -5.07 15.40
N ALA A 150 2.44 -4.82 14.15
CA ALA A 150 1.74 -5.26 12.95
C ALA A 150 0.31 -4.70 12.80
N ASP A 151 -0.08 -3.66 13.56
CA ASP A 151 -1.37 -3.01 13.36
C ASP A 151 -1.33 -2.13 12.11
N VAL A 152 -2.30 -2.33 11.22
CA VAL A 152 -2.44 -1.58 9.97
C VAL A 152 -3.28 -0.35 10.23
N MET A 153 -2.79 0.81 9.82
CA MET A 153 -3.43 2.10 9.98
C MET A 153 -3.56 2.77 8.62
N ALA A 154 -4.63 3.52 8.41
CA ALA A 154 -4.76 4.37 7.24
C ALA A 154 -5.18 5.78 7.62
N ALA A 155 -4.68 6.75 6.87
CA ALA A 155 -5.11 8.13 6.92
C ALA A 155 -5.68 8.55 5.57
N ILE A 156 -6.80 9.25 5.61
CA ILE A 156 -7.35 9.94 4.44
C ILE A 156 -7.15 11.43 4.66
N TYR A 157 -6.53 12.07 3.69
CA TYR A 157 -6.31 13.50 3.66
C TYR A 157 -7.38 14.19 2.82
N THR A 158 -7.70 15.40 3.25
CA THR A 158 -8.42 16.42 2.50
C THR A 158 -7.53 17.65 2.47
N ALA A 159 -7.80 18.61 1.58
CA ALA A 159 -6.99 19.83 1.44
C ALA A 159 -6.64 20.57 2.75
N THR A 160 -7.40 20.36 3.83
CA THR A 160 -7.19 21.06 5.12
C THR A 160 -7.04 20.14 6.34
N THR A 161 -7.34 18.84 6.24
CA THR A 161 -7.33 17.92 7.40
C THR A 161 -6.92 16.50 7.01
N GLY A 162 -6.42 15.72 7.97
CA GLY A 162 -6.20 14.28 7.82
C GLY A 162 -6.84 13.53 8.98
N VAL A 163 -7.57 12.44 8.68
CA VAL A 163 -8.13 11.55 9.70
C VAL A 163 -7.47 10.18 9.56
N ALA A 164 -6.82 9.74 10.63
CA ALA A 164 -6.19 8.42 10.71
C ALA A 164 -6.99 7.45 11.58
N LYS A 165 -7.05 6.18 11.17
CA LYS A 165 -7.75 5.11 11.90
C LYS A 165 -6.97 3.80 11.79
N SER A 166 -6.95 3.01 12.87
CA SER A 166 -6.57 1.60 12.80
C SER A 166 -7.60 0.84 11.97
N LEU A 167 -7.11 0.08 10.99
CA LEU A 167 -7.91 -0.82 10.17
C LEU A 167 -7.99 -2.22 10.80
N GLY A 168 -7.11 -2.54 11.76
CA GLY A 168 -6.95 -3.87 12.32
C GLY A 168 -6.41 -4.87 11.28
N GLY A 169 -6.34 -6.15 11.67
CA GLY A 169 -6.07 -7.25 10.75
C GLY A 169 -4.69 -7.87 10.82
N GLY A 170 -3.69 -7.20 11.43
CA GLY A 170 -2.34 -7.75 11.58
C GLY A 170 -1.64 -7.93 10.23
N ALA A 171 -0.56 -7.20 9.97
CA ALA A 171 0.36 -7.57 8.90
C ALA A 171 1.11 -8.85 9.34
N THR A 172 0.53 -10.02 9.05
CA THR A 172 1.08 -11.34 9.39
C THR A 172 2.24 -11.70 8.49
#